data_AF-A0A925SIZ2-F1
#
_entry.id   AF-A0A925SIZ2-F1
#
_cell.length_a   1.000
_cell.length_b   1.000
_cell.length_c   1.000
_cell.angle_alpha   90.00
_cell.angle_beta   90.00
_cell.angle_gamma   90.00
#
_symmetry.space_group_name_H-M   'P 1'
#
loop_
_entity.id
_entity.type
_entity.pdbx_description
1 polymer ?
#
loop_
_entity_poly.entity_id
_entity_poly.type
_entity_poly.pdbx_seq_one_letter_code
_entity_poly.pdbx_strand_id
1 'polypeptide(L)'
;MSSRASRLAAVLVVASLILVAALFWHFRLGNAGFQPAPPPSVSIPAPPAPTAALAAHEVLRDALVLRDARLHLVATDALFTGTLVERYTSTAIRARIDIREGLAHGLSLGWYDTGEPEVRETFVAGRSHGLRTRWYKNGQRRSEAEIREGRLNGPYREWHENGRLAVEMTLAADVPAGPVRRWTATGHSMPDHLPAVSAVSATVAGAPADLAARARRD
;
A
#
# COMPACT_ATOMS: atom_id res chain seq x y z
N MET A 1 48.48 17.98 56.94
CA MET A 1 47.00 18.03 56.89
C MET A 1 46.49 18.38 55.48
N SER A 2 46.88 17.65 54.42
CA SER A 2 46.53 18.04 53.03
C SER A 2 46.01 16.91 52.12
N SER A 3 45.77 15.68 52.62
CA SER A 3 45.36 14.56 51.75
C SER A 3 43.84 14.37 51.60
N ARG A 4 43.02 14.92 52.50
CA ARG A 4 41.55 14.75 52.48
C ARG A 4 40.84 15.74 51.55
N ALA A 5 41.35 16.98 51.44
CA ALA A 5 40.74 18.01 50.58
C ALA A 5 40.92 17.73 49.07
N SER A 6 42.06 17.17 48.67
CA SER A 6 42.35 16.85 47.26
C SER A 6 41.47 15.72 46.72
N ARG A 7 41.13 14.72 47.55
CA ARG A 7 40.26 13.60 47.18
C ARG A 7 38.80 14.04 47.01
N LEU A 8 38.33 14.98 47.84
CA LEU A 8 36.97 15.53 47.71
C LEU A 8 36.82 16.41 46.46
N ALA A 9 37.84 17.21 46.12
CA ALA A 9 37.82 18.02 44.90
C ALA A 9 37.81 17.15 43.62
N ALA A 10 38.58 16.07 43.59
CA ALA A 10 38.60 15.14 42.45
C ALA A 10 37.26 14.40 42.26
N VAL A 11 36.60 14.00 43.35
CA VAL A 11 35.29 13.34 43.30
C VAL A 11 34.20 14.28 42.77
N LEU A 12 34.23 15.56 43.13
CA LEU A 12 33.26 16.55 42.66
C LEU A 12 33.41 16.90 41.18
N VAL A 13 34.63 16.92 40.63
CA VAL A 13 34.88 17.14 39.19
C VAL A 13 34.39 15.95 38.36
N VAL A 14 34.63 14.72 38.82
CA VAL A 14 34.17 13.50 38.13
C VAL A 14 32.64 13.39 38.17
N ALA A 15 32.00 13.69 39.31
CA ALA A 15 30.54 13.69 39.41
C ALA A 15 29.88 14.75 38.49
N SER A 16 30.50 15.91 38.34
CA SER A 16 30.02 16.97 37.44
C SER A 16 30.16 16.60 35.96
N LEU A 17 31.26 15.94 35.57
CA LEU A 17 31.44 15.43 34.20
C LEU A 17 30.45 14.30 33.86
N ILE A 18 30.10 13.44 34.82
CA ILE A 18 29.08 12.40 34.64
C ILE A 18 27.68 13.03 34.47
N LEU A 19 27.37 14.09 35.21
CA LEU A 19 26.10 14.82 35.07
C LEU A 19 26.00 15.56 33.74
N VAL A 20 27.09 16.18 33.26
CA VAL A 20 27.14 16.81 31.93
C VAL A 20 27.05 15.76 30.82
N ALA A 21 27.67 14.59 30.96
CA ALA A 21 27.55 13.48 30.00
C ALA A 21 26.15 12.83 30.01
N ALA A 22 25.49 12.71 31.17
CA ALA A 22 24.12 12.21 31.27
C ALA A 22 23.09 13.18 30.67
N LEU A 23 23.29 14.49 30.85
CA LEU A 23 22.51 15.53 30.18
C LEU A 23 22.78 15.55 28.66
N PHE A 24 24.02 15.28 28.21
CA PHE A 24 24.34 15.13 26.78
C PHE A 24 23.74 13.84 26.17
N TRP A 25 23.62 12.76 26.95
CA TRP A 25 22.96 11.52 26.50
C TRP A 25 21.44 11.70 26.42
N HIS A 26 20.82 12.40 27.37
CA HIS A 26 19.39 12.74 27.28
C HIS A 26 19.11 13.77 26.16
N PHE A 27 20.04 14.66 25.83
CA PHE A 27 19.86 15.65 24.76
C PHE A 27 20.07 15.06 23.34
N ARG A 28 20.80 13.94 23.21
CA ARG A 28 20.98 13.23 21.92
C ARG A 28 19.86 12.26 21.55
N LEU A 29 18.78 12.22 22.34
CA LEU A 29 17.48 11.63 21.99
C LEU A 29 16.42 12.72 21.76
N GLY A 30 16.84 13.97 21.54
CA GLY A 30 15.99 15.04 21.06
C GLY A 30 15.51 14.75 19.64
N ASN A 31 14.23 14.37 19.53
CA ASN A 31 13.41 14.55 18.33
C ASN A 31 13.69 13.64 17.11
N ALA A 32 14.10 12.39 17.33
CA ALA A 32 13.89 11.36 16.31
C ALA A 32 12.40 10.98 16.36
N GLY A 33 11.58 11.61 15.51
CA GLY A 33 10.15 11.33 15.40
C GLY A 33 9.90 9.84 15.34
N PHE A 34 9.23 9.30 16.36
CA PHE A 34 8.93 7.88 16.48
C PHE A 34 7.94 7.51 15.35
N GLN A 35 8.45 6.95 14.27
CA GLN A 35 7.59 6.40 13.21
C GLN A 35 7.09 5.02 13.63
N PRO A 36 5.82 4.69 13.38
CA PRO A 36 5.33 3.33 13.60
C PRO A 36 6.12 2.36 12.71
N ALA A 37 6.42 1.19 13.27
CA ALA A 37 7.14 0.14 12.55
C ALA A 37 6.39 -0.25 11.27
N PRO A 38 7.10 -0.56 10.16
CA PRO A 38 6.45 -1.00 8.94
C PRO A 38 5.68 -2.31 9.19
N PRO A 39 4.45 -2.47 8.68
CA PRO A 39 3.68 -3.71 8.84
C PRO A 39 4.39 -4.91 8.17
N PRO A 40 4.14 -6.15 8.63
CA PRO A 40 4.82 -7.37 8.17
C PRO A 40 4.48 -7.72 6.73
N SER A 41 5.46 -7.73 5.82
CA SER A 41 5.27 -7.89 4.36
C SER A 41 4.29 -8.99 4.00
N VAL A 42 3.18 -8.62 3.35
CA VAL A 42 2.27 -9.60 2.73
C VAL A 42 2.85 -9.94 1.36
N SER A 43 3.42 -11.13 1.21
CA SER A 43 3.95 -11.58 -0.08
C SER A 43 2.80 -11.82 -1.06
N ILE A 44 2.82 -11.10 -2.18
CA ILE A 44 2.05 -11.49 -3.38
C ILE A 44 2.80 -12.66 -4.02
N PRO A 45 2.13 -13.73 -4.46
CA PRO A 45 2.79 -14.77 -5.24
C PRO A 45 3.44 -14.15 -6.49
N ALA A 46 4.66 -14.58 -6.81
CA ALA A 46 5.33 -14.15 -8.03
C ALA A 46 4.39 -14.34 -9.23
N PRO A 47 4.49 -13.48 -10.27
CA PRO A 47 3.79 -13.78 -11.51
C PRO A 47 4.25 -15.17 -11.97
N PRO A 48 3.37 -15.96 -12.59
CA PRO A 48 3.73 -17.30 -13.04
C PRO A 48 4.92 -17.15 -14.00
N ALA A 49 5.77 -18.17 -14.08
CA ALA A 49 6.88 -18.17 -15.03
C ALA A 49 6.36 -17.81 -16.43
N PRO A 50 7.10 -17.01 -17.22
CA PRO A 50 6.66 -16.54 -18.53
C PRO A 50 6.39 -17.75 -19.44
N THR A 51 5.15 -18.20 -19.40
CA THR A 51 4.65 -19.39 -20.09
C THR A 51 3.50 -18.92 -20.94
N ALA A 52 3.55 -19.24 -22.22
CA ALA A 52 2.49 -18.82 -23.15
C ALA A 52 1.13 -19.43 -22.75
N ALA A 53 1.13 -20.64 -22.18
CA ALA A 53 -0.06 -21.42 -21.85
C ALA A 53 -0.79 -20.90 -20.60
N LEU A 54 -2.10 -20.69 -20.74
CA LEU A 54 -3.03 -20.40 -19.65
C LEU A 54 -3.56 -21.70 -19.04
N ALA A 55 -3.98 -21.65 -17.77
CA ALA A 55 -4.77 -22.73 -17.19
C ALA A 55 -6.15 -22.82 -17.86
N ALA A 56 -6.81 -23.98 -17.80
CA ALA A 56 -8.10 -24.20 -18.48
C ALA A 56 -9.24 -23.25 -18.06
N HIS A 57 -9.16 -22.69 -16.84
CA HIS A 57 -10.14 -21.72 -16.30
C HIS A 57 -9.66 -20.26 -16.43
N GLU A 58 -8.52 -20.03 -17.08
CA GLU A 58 -7.97 -18.72 -17.36
C GLU A 58 -8.27 -18.30 -18.79
N VAL A 59 -8.70 -17.06 -18.97
CA VAL A 59 -8.91 -16.47 -20.30
C VAL A 59 -8.18 -15.13 -20.41
N LEU A 60 -7.73 -14.81 -21.62
CA LEU A 60 -7.23 -13.48 -21.93
C LEU A 60 -8.40 -12.50 -22.12
N ARG A 61 -8.07 -11.22 -22.08
CA ARG A 61 -9.06 -10.13 -22.22
C ARG A 61 -9.80 -10.15 -23.57
N ASP A 62 -9.14 -10.57 -24.64
CA ASP A 62 -9.69 -10.65 -26.00
C ASP A 62 -10.79 -11.71 -26.16
N ALA A 63 -10.80 -12.73 -25.30
CA ALA A 63 -11.85 -13.74 -25.25
C ALA A 63 -13.13 -13.24 -24.56
N LEU A 64 -13.11 -12.03 -23.97
CA LEU A 64 -14.22 -11.45 -23.22
C LEU A 64 -14.75 -10.16 -23.85
N VAL A 65 -16.06 -10.02 -23.84
CA VAL A 65 -16.76 -8.77 -24.17
C VAL A 65 -17.51 -8.28 -22.94
N LEU A 66 -17.54 -6.97 -22.74
CA LEU A 66 -18.36 -6.37 -21.70
C LEU A 66 -19.73 -5.98 -22.25
N ARG A 67 -20.78 -6.46 -21.63
CA ARG A 67 -22.18 -6.10 -21.92
C ARG A 67 -22.91 -5.90 -20.60
N ASP A 68 -23.71 -4.85 -20.49
CA ASP A 68 -24.51 -4.58 -19.28
C ASP A 68 -23.71 -4.65 -17.97
N ALA A 69 -22.49 -4.10 -18.00
CA ALA A 69 -21.51 -4.12 -16.91
C ALA A 69 -21.07 -5.52 -16.42
N ARG A 70 -21.26 -6.55 -17.24
CA ARG A 70 -20.80 -7.93 -16.99
C ARG A 70 -19.94 -8.44 -18.13
N LEU A 71 -18.98 -9.29 -17.79
CA LEU A 71 -18.13 -9.98 -18.75
C LEU A 71 -18.80 -11.24 -19.29
N HIS A 72 -18.86 -11.31 -20.61
CA HIS A 72 -19.35 -12.44 -21.37
C HIS A 72 -18.21 -13.03 -22.22
N LEU A 73 -18.23 -14.34 -22.43
CA LEU A 73 -17.35 -15.00 -23.39
C LEU A 73 -17.75 -14.60 -24.81
N VAL A 74 -16.80 -14.15 -25.63
CA VAL A 74 -17.07 -13.78 -27.04
C VAL A 74 -17.64 -14.96 -27.84
N ALA A 75 -17.18 -16.18 -27.56
CA ALA A 75 -17.55 -17.37 -28.32
C ALA A 75 -18.99 -17.86 -28.07
N THR A 76 -19.52 -17.64 -26.87
CA THR A 76 -20.82 -18.22 -26.43
C THR A 76 -21.81 -17.21 -25.90
N ASP A 77 -21.37 -15.96 -25.68
CA ASP A 77 -22.11 -14.89 -25.00
C ASP A 77 -22.55 -15.26 -23.56
N ALA A 78 -22.05 -16.36 -23.00
CA ALA A 78 -22.32 -16.75 -21.61
C ALA A 78 -21.54 -15.86 -20.62
N LEU A 79 -22.11 -15.63 -19.44
CA LEU A 79 -21.42 -14.93 -18.34
C LEU A 79 -20.14 -15.69 -17.98
N PHE A 80 -19.04 -14.94 -17.88
CA PHE A 80 -17.74 -15.52 -17.56
C PHE A 80 -17.61 -15.78 -16.06
N THR A 81 -17.19 -16.99 -15.70
CA THR A 81 -16.74 -17.36 -14.35
C THR A 81 -15.40 -18.08 -14.49
N GLY A 82 -14.37 -17.57 -13.84
CA GLY A 82 -12.98 -18.03 -14.01
C GLY A 82 -12.00 -16.91 -13.71
N THR A 83 -10.76 -17.05 -14.15
CA THR A 83 -9.72 -16.04 -13.93
C THR A 83 -9.44 -15.29 -15.22
N LEU A 84 -9.64 -13.98 -15.21
CA LEU A 84 -9.19 -13.09 -16.29
C LEU A 84 -7.70 -12.81 -16.12
N VAL A 85 -6.93 -13.03 -17.18
CA VAL A 85 -5.51 -12.68 -17.26
C VAL A 85 -5.33 -11.51 -18.22
N GLU A 86 -4.82 -10.39 -17.71
CA GLU A 86 -4.33 -9.28 -18.52
C GLU A 86 -2.81 -9.40 -18.65
N ARG A 87 -2.30 -9.22 -19.87
CA ARG A 87 -0.86 -9.26 -20.15
C ARG A 87 -0.38 -7.94 -20.74
N TYR A 88 0.88 -7.58 -20.48
CA TYR A 88 1.57 -6.52 -21.21
C TYR A 88 2.07 -7.03 -22.57
N THR A 89 2.63 -8.24 -22.56
CA THR A 89 3.18 -8.92 -23.75
C THR A 89 2.84 -10.41 -23.69
N SER A 90 3.28 -11.22 -24.66
CA SER A 90 3.03 -12.66 -24.64
C SER A 90 3.51 -13.36 -23.36
N THR A 91 4.54 -12.81 -22.70
CA THR A 91 5.21 -13.40 -21.53
C THR A 91 5.02 -12.61 -20.24
N ALA A 92 4.83 -11.30 -20.32
CA ALA A 92 4.71 -10.43 -19.14
C ALA A 92 3.23 -10.26 -18.73
N ILE A 93 2.88 -10.71 -17.52
CA ILE A 93 1.52 -10.60 -16.98
C ILE A 93 1.36 -9.28 -16.24
N ARG A 94 0.24 -8.61 -16.51
CA ARG A 94 -0.17 -7.37 -15.87
C ARG A 94 -1.08 -7.63 -14.69
N ALA A 95 -2.09 -8.49 -14.86
CA ALA A 95 -3.06 -8.77 -13.82
C ALA A 95 -3.69 -10.15 -13.93
N ARG A 96 -4.14 -10.66 -12.79
CA ARG A 96 -5.03 -11.82 -12.65
C ARG A 96 -6.20 -11.43 -11.77
N ILE A 97 -7.41 -11.64 -12.26
CA ILE A 97 -8.63 -11.19 -11.60
C ILE A 97 -9.61 -12.35 -11.58
N ASP A 98 -10.03 -12.76 -10.39
CA ASP A 98 -11.11 -13.73 -10.25
C ASP A 98 -12.43 -13.08 -10.64
N ILE A 99 -13.15 -13.72 -11.57
CA ILE A 99 -14.45 -13.29 -12.10
C ILE A 99 -15.49 -14.36 -11.77
N ARG A 100 -16.67 -13.92 -11.35
CA ARG A 100 -17.85 -14.74 -11.12
C ARG A 100 -19.08 -14.06 -11.68
N GLU A 101 -19.84 -14.76 -12.51
CA GLU A 101 -21.05 -14.24 -13.17
C GLU A 101 -20.79 -12.91 -13.92
N GLY A 102 -19.63 -12.82 -14.57
CA GLY A 102 -19.19 -11.65 -15.31
C GLY A 102 -18.68 -10.47 -14.46
N LEU A 103 -18.61 -10.61 -13.13
CA LEU A 103 -18.18 -9.56 -12.20
C LEU A 103 -16.90 -9.96 -11.45
N ALA A 104 -16.03 -9.01 -11.15
CA ALA A 104 -14.88 -9.28 -10.29
C ALA A 104 -15.34 -9.80 -8.91
N HIS A 105 -14.81 -10.94 -8.48
CA HIS A 105 -15.20 -11.59 -7.24
C HIS A 105 -14.07 -12.52 -6.77
N GLY A 106 -13.49 -12.23 -5.62
CA GLY A 106 -12.31 -12.92 -5.11
C GLY A 106 -11.06 -12.08 -5.23
N LEU A 107 -9.93 -12.71 -5.55
CA LEU A 107 -8.63 -12.07 -5.53
C LEU A 107 -8.33 -11.39 -6.87
N SER A 108 -7.77 -10.19 -6.79
CA SER A 108 -7.14 -9.48 -7.90
C SER A 108 -5.69 -9.21 -7.55
N LEU A 109 -4.79 -9.66 -8.42
CA LEU A 109 -3.35 -9.43 -8.32
C LEU A 109 -2.90 -8.65 -9.56
N GLY A 110 -2.00 -7.69 -9.35
CA GLY A 110 -1.35 -6.96 -10.42
C GLY A 110 0.15 -6.90 -10.20
N TRP A 111 0.89 -6.89 -11.30
CA TRP A 111 2.35 -6.84 -11.34
C TRP A 111 2.79 -5.74 -12.29
N TYR A 112 3.95 -5.17 -11.99
CA TYR A 112 4.67 -4.33 -12.94
C TYR A 112 5.12 -5.14 -14.16
N ASP A 113 5.42 -4.43 -15.24
CA ASP A 113 6.03 -5.00 -16.45
C ASP A 113 7.34 -5.75 -16.18
N THR A 114 8.05 -5.34 -15.13
CA THR A 114 9.27 -5.96 -14.60
C THR A 114 9.01 -7.21 -13.72
N GLY A 115 7.74 -7.49 -13.39
CA GLY A 115 7.30 -8.70 -12.69
C GLY A 115 7.19 -8.56 -11.17
N GLU A 116 7.64 -7.45 -10.58
CA GLU A 116 7.42 -7.18 -9.16
C GLU A 116 5.93 -6.90 -8.89
N PRO A 117 5.44 -7.22 -7.69
CA PRO A 117 4.05 -6.96 -7.35
C PRO A 117 3.72 -5.46 -7.38
N GLU A 118 2.56 -5.12 -7.93
CA GLU A 118 2.04 -3.74 -7.96
C GLU A 118 0.86 -3.59 -7.01
N VAL A 119 -0.07 -4.55 -7.03
CA VAL A 119 -1.34 -4.46 -6.27
C VAL A 119 -1.89 -5.83 -5.91
N ARG A 120 -2.54 -5.87 -4.75
CA ARG A 120 -3.38 -6.96 -4.27
C ARG A 120 -4.64 -6.34 -3.71
N GLU A 121 -5.77 -6.82 -4.21
CA GLU A 121 -7.09 -6.32 -3.86
C GLU A 121 -8.09 -7.47 -3.90
N THR A 122 -9.14 -7.39 -3.11
CA THR A 122 -10.23 -8.36 -3.11
C THR A 122 -11.53 -7.70 -3.55
N PHE A 123 -12.36 -8.44 -4.27
CA PHE A 123 -13.62 -7.96 -4.83
C PHE A 123 -14.79 -8.84 -4.40
N VAL A 124 -15.96 -8.23 -4.24
CA VAL A 124 -17.24 -8.89 -4.04
C VAL A 124 -18.23 -8.27 -5.01
N ALA A 125 -18.72 -9.08 -5.96
CA ALA A 125 -19.75 -8.69 -6.93
C ALA A 125 -19.43 -7.38 -7.68
N GLY A 126 -18.19 -7.26 -8.17
CA GLY A 126 -17.70 -6.13 -8.94
C GLY A 126 -17.20 -4.95 -8.10
N ARG A 127 -17.32 -5.01 -6.77
CA ARG A 127 -16.88 -3.93 -5.87
C ARG A 127 -15.69 -4.36 -5.05
N SER A 128 -14.72 -3.47 -4.89
CA SER A 128 -13.60 -3.72 -4.00
C SER A 128 -14.08 -3.83 -2.56
N HIS A 129 -13.57 -4.81 -1.84
CA HIS A 129 -14.00 -5.15 -0.48
C HIS A 129 -12.86 -5.85 0.26
N GLY A 130 -12.52 -5.40 1.47
CA GLY A 130 -11.41 -5.91 2.25
C GLY A 130 -10.14 -5.07 2.13
N LEU A 131 -8.98 -5.71 2.30
CA LEU A 131 -7.68 -5.03 2.30
C LEU A 131 -7.17 -4.87 0.87
N ARG A 132 -6.87 -3.62 0.50
CA ARG A 132 -6.06 -3.31 -0.68
C ARG A 132 -4.67 -2.93 -0.26
N THR A 133 -3.68 -3.58 -0.86
CA THR A 133 -2.27 -3.22 -0.70
C THR A 133 -1.67 -2.89 -2.07
N ARG A 134 -0.80 -1.89 -2.10
CA ARG A 134 0.00 -1.52 -3.28
C ARG A 134 1.46 -1.44 -2.91
N TRP A 135 2.31 -1.71 -3.89
CA TRP A 135 3.76 -1.71 -3.74
C TRP A 135 4.39 -0.77 -4.77
N TYR A 136 5.61 -0.33 -4.49
CA TYR A 136 6.50 0.29 -5.45
C TYR A 136 7.25 -0.78 -6.24
N LYS A 137 7.84 -0.41 -7.38
CA LYS A 137 8.70 -1.30 -8.17
C LYS A 137 9.86 -1.89 -7.38
N ASN A 138 10.34 -1.19 -6.35
CA ASN A 138 11.40 -1.68 -5.47
C ASN A 138 10.92 -2.73 -4.43
N GLY A 139 9.66 -3.19 -4.52
CA GLY A 139 9.06 -4.17 -3.63
C GLY A 139 8.63 -3.64 -2.27
N GLN A 140 8.87 -2.36 -1.96
CA GLN A 140 8.42 -1.74 -0.73
C GLN A 140 6.94 -1.37 -0.84
N ARG A 141 6.23 -1.36 0.31
CA ARG A 141 4.84 -0.95 0.30
C ARG A 141 4.71 0.50 -0.11
N ARG A 142 3.68 0.76 -0.90
CA ARG A 142 3.24 2.09 -1.27
C ARG A 142 2.03 2.51 -0.46
N SER A 143 1.01 1.66 -0.36
CA SER A 143 -0.21 2.00 0.37
C SER A 143 -0.98 0.77 0.85
N GLU A 144 -1.77 0.95 1.90
CA GLU A 144 -2.67 -0.04 2.47
C GLU A 144 -3.97 0.65 2.85
N ALA A 145 -5.09 0.08 2.44
CA ALA A 145 -6.40 0.65 2.66
C ALA A 145 -7.44 -0.44 2.94
N GLU A 146 -8.26 -0.24 3.97
CA GLU A 146 -9.49 -1.01 4.13
C GLU A 146 -10.59 -0.42 3.23
N ILE A 147 -11.25 -1.28 2.46
CA ILE A 147 -12.31 -0.91 1.52
C ILE A 147 -13.56 -1.70 1.88
N ARG A 148 -14.72 -1.04 1.87
CA ARG A 148 -16.03 -1.68 2.03
C ARG A 148 -16.95 -1.15 0.94
N GLU A 149 -17.53 -2.04 0.16
CA GLU A 149 -18.45 -1.70 -0.94
C GLU A 149 -17.89 -0.65 -1.91
N GLY A 150 -16.61 -0.78 -2.25
CA GLY A 150 -15.91 0.11 -3.17
C GLY A 150 -15.44 1.44 -2.58
N ARG A 151 -15.67 1.69 -1.28
CA ARG A 151 -15.28 2.93 -0.59
C ARG A 151 -14.24 2.66 0.49
N LEU A 152 -13.30 3.58 0.67
CA LEU A 152 -12.31 3.51 1.74
C LEU A 152 -13.03 3.61 3.09
N ASN A 153 -12.87 2.61 3.94
CA ASN A 153 -13.60 2.53 5.19
C ASN A 153 -12.81 1.73 6.21
N GLY A 154 -12.09 2.44 7.08
CA GLY A 154 -11.14 1.89 8.03
C GLY A 154 -9.77 2.59 7.97
N PRO A 155 -8.70 1.93 8.42
CA PRO A 155 -7.36 2.49 8.41
C PRO A 155 -6.84 2.66 6.97
N TYR A 156 -6.12 3.75 6.76
CA TYR A 156 -5.38 4.05 5.55
C TYR A 156 -3.95 4.43 5.89
N ARG A 157 -3.00 3.82 5.19
CA ARG A 157 -1.58 4.11 5.32
C ARG A 157 -0.94 4.25 3.95
N GLU A 158 -0.02 5.20 3.85
CA GLU A 158 0.83 5.40 2.68
C GLU A 158 2.28 5.51 3.15
N TRP A 159 3.21 4.96 2.38
CA TRP A 159 4.64 4.98 2.67
C TRP A 159 5.39 5.64 1.52
N HIS A 160 6.53 6.23 1.84
CA HIS A 160 7.53 6.67 0.86
C HIS A 160 8.24 5.47 0.25
N GLU A 161 8.91 5.65 -0.88
CA GLU A 161 9.69 4.58 -1.54
C GLU A 161 10.82 4.01 -0.68
N ASN A 162 11.25 4.73 0.36
CA ASN A 162 12.24 4.25 1.33
C ASN A 162 11.61 3.48 2.52
N GLY A 163 10.31 3.21 2.46
CA GLY A 163 9.58 2.35 3.40
C GLY A 163 9.15 3.08 4.66
N ARG A 164 9.44 4.37 4.78
CA ARG A 164 8.99 5.21 5.88
C ARG A 164 7.55 5.62 5.68
N LEU A 165 6.78 5.62 6.76
CA LEU A 165 5.38 6.04 6.71
C LEU A 165 5.31 7.49 6.23
N ALA A 166 4.44 7.75 5.27
CA ALA A 166 4.17 9.07 4.70
C ALA A 166 2.87 9.64 5.26
N VAL A 167 1.83 8.80 5.33
CA VAL A 167 0.49 9.20 5.78
C VAL A 167 -0.16 8.09 6.58
N GLU A 168 -0.83 8.44 7.66
CA GLU A 168 -1.75 7.55 8.38
C GLU A 168 -3.02 8.31 8.74
N MET A 169 -4.17 7.72 8.43
CA MET A 169 -5.48 8.25 8.81
C MET A 169 -6.51 7.13 8.90
N THR A 170 -7.69 7.46 9.43
CA THR A 170 -8.88 6.62 9.36
C THR A 170 -9.87 7.27 8.41
N LEU A 171 -10.50 6.47 7.54
CA LEU A 171 -11.51 6.91 6.59
C LEU A 171 -12.85 6.29 6.96
N ALA A 172 -13.92 7.07 6.92
CA ALA A 172 -15.30 6.61 6.97
C ALA A 172 -15.95 6.96 5.64
N ALA A 173 -16.05 5.96 4.75
CA ALA A 173 -16.66 6.11 3.45
C ALA A 173 -15.98 7.24 2.63
N ASP A 174 -14.68 7.09 2.39
CA ASP A 174 -13.81 8.03 1.65
C ASP A 174 -13.52 9.36 2.34
N VAL A 175 -14.13 9.63 3.50
CA VAL A 175 -13.94 10.88 4.25
C VAL A 175 -13.04 10.63 5.45
N PRO A 176 -12.00 11.45 5.71
CA PRO A 176 -11.20 11.35 6.92
C PRO A 176 -12.07 11.45 8.18
N ALA A 177 -11.95 10.45 9.05
CA ALA A 177 -12.71 10.29 10.28
C ALA A 177 -11.77 10.29 11.49
N GLY A 178 -11.00 11.38 11.65
CA GLY A 178 -10.04 11.52 12.73
C GLY A 178 -8.78 12.30 12.31
N PRO A 179 -7.73 12.25 13.15
CA PRO A 179 -6.49 12.94 12.85
C PRO A 179 -5.83 12.34 11.60
N VAL A 180 -5.26 13.22 10.78
CA VAL A 180 -4.42 12.83 9.65
C VAL A 180 -2.98 13.10 10.03
N ARG A 181 -2.19 12.05 10.16
CA ARG A 181 -0.76 12.18 10.45
C ARG A 181 0.05 12.09 9.16
N ARG A 182 1.02 12.97 9.02
CA ARG A 182 1.89 13.05 7.84
C ARG A 182 3.35 13.14 8.25
N TRP A 183 4.21 12.53 7.46
CA TRP A 183 5.65 12.57 7.64
C TRP A 183 6.36 12.77 6.31
N THR A 184 7.48 13.48 6.35
CA THR A 184 8.40 13.58 5.22
C THR A 184 9.13 12.25 4.98
N ALA A 185 9.76 12.09 3.82
CA ALA A 185 10.65 10.94 3.56
C ALA A 185 11.83 10.86 4.55
N THR A 186 12.19 11.98 5.20
CA THR A 186 13.20 12.04 6.25
C THR A 186 12.66 11.67 7.64
N GLY A 187 11.36 11.47 7.79
CA GLY A 187 10.70 11.02 9.02
C GLY A 187 10.19 12.14 9.93
N HIS A 188 10.33 13.41 9.52
CA HIS A 188 9.82 14.54 10.29
C HIS A 188 8.29 14.61 10.16
N SER A 189 7.59 14.72 11.29
CA SER A 189 6.14 14.93 11.28
C SER A 189 5.81 16.30 10.70
N MET A 190 4.77 16.37 9.89
CA MET A 190 4.25 17.61 9.35
C MET A 190 3.11 18.12 10.22
N PRO A 191 3.00 19.45 10.44
CA PRO A 191 1.94 20.01 11.25
C PRO A 191 0.56 19.92 10.57
N ASP A 192 -0.48 19.86 11.40
CA ASP A 192 -1.87 19.51 11.03
C ASP A 192 -2.58 20.51 10.09
N HIS A 193 -2.05 21.74 9.92
CA HIS A 193 -2.74 22.84 9.24
C HIS A 193 -2.61 22.86 7.71
N LEU A 194 -2.04 21.82 7.10
CA LEU A 194 -2.07 21.68 5.64
C LEU A 194 -3.42 21.10 5.21
N PRO A 195 -4.18 21.78 4.34
CA PRO A 195 -5.54 21.39 4.01
C PRO A 195 -5.61 19.91 3.60
N ALA A 196 -6.68 19.24 4.01
CA ALA A 196 -6.96 17.84 3.69
C ALA A 196 -7.07 17.58 2.16
N VAL A 197 -7.06 18.63 1.36
CA VAL A 197 -7.32 18.64 -0.08
C VAL A 197 -6.05 19.06 -0.84
N SER A 198 -5.19 18.09 -1.14
CA SER A 198 -4.39 18.09 -2.38
C SER A 198 -3.64 16.77 -2.62
N ALA A 199 -3.58 15.86 -1.64
CA ALA A 199 -2.84 14.60 -1.75
C ALA A 199 -3.71 13.33 -1.70
N VAL A 200 -5.02 13.43 -1.43
CA VAL A 200 -5.97 12.40 -1.91
C VAL A 200 -6.30 12.68 -3.39
N SER A 201 -5.31 13.17 -4.15
CA SER A 201 -5.46 13.46 -5.58
C SER A 201 -5.30 12.17 -6.35
N ALA A 202 -6.40 11.75 -6.98
CA ALA A 202 -6.46 10.94 -8.19
C ALA A 202 -5.82 9.52 -8.18
N THR A 203 -5.20 9.07 -7.09
CA THR A 203 -4.56 7.73 -7.02
C THR A 203 -5.31 6.75 -6.11
N VAL A 204 -6.09 7.26 -5.14
CA VAL A 204 -6.78 6.43 -4.13
C VAL A 204 -8.16 5.98 -4.59
N ALA A 205 -8.84 6.80 -5.38
CA ALA A 205 -9.76 6.29 -6.39
C ALA A 205 -8.92 5.69 -7.51
N GLY A 206 -8.35 4.50 -7.27
CA GLY A 206 -8.59 3.50 -8.30
C GLY A 206 -10.10 3.56 -8.47
N ALA A 207 -10.56 4.13 -9.59
CA ALA A 207 -11.94 3.99 -10.02
C ALA A 207 -12.37 2.57 -9.64
N PRO A 208 -13.65 2.33 -9.26
CA PRO A 208 -14.10 0.95 -9.15
C PRO A 208 -13.48 0.18 -10.32
N ALA A 209 -13.04 -1.05 -10.09
CA ALA A 209 -12.75 -1.94 -11.19
C ALA A 209 -14.08 -2.24 -11.93
N ASP A 210 -14.80 -1.19 -12.33
CA ASP A 210 -15.42 -1.07 -13.61
C ASP A 210 -14.35 -1.41 -14.63
N LEU A 211 -14.18 -2.71 -14.80
CA LEU A 211 -13.47 -3.31 -15.90
C LEU A 211 -14.02 -2.78 -17.25
N ALA A 212 -15.21 -2.17 -17.23
CA ALA A 212 -15.80 -1.33 -18.27
C ALA A 212 -15.06 -0.04 -18.59
N ALA A 213 -14.48 0.65 -17.62
CA ALA A 213 -13.70 1.85 -17.89
C ALA A 213 -12.36 1.51 -18.58
N ARG A 214 -11.82 0.30 -18.33
CA ARG A 214 -10.62 -0.21 -19.03
C ARG A 214 -10.92 -0.78 -20.42
N ALA A 215 -12.17 -1.16 -20.70
CA ALA A 215 -12.62 -1.65 -22.00
C ALA A 215 -12.71 -0.57 -23.09
N ARG A 216 -12.64 0.72 -22.73
CA ARG A 216 -12.84 1.87 -23.64
C ARG A 216 -11.55 2.50 -24.15
N ARG A 217 -10.41 1.88 -23.90
CA ARG A 217 -9.14 2.28 -24.53
C ARG A 217 -8.83 1.27 -25.62
N ASP A 218 -9.53 1.47 -26.73
CA ASP A 218 -9.13 1.01 -28.06
C ASP A 218 -7.87 1.76 -28.52
#